data_AF-A0A3P7N0D9-F1
#
_entry.id   AF-A0A3P7N0D9-F1
#
_cell.length_a   1.000
_cell.length_b   1.000
_cell.length_c   1.000
_cell.angle_alpha   90.00
_cell.angle_beta   90.00
_cell.angle_gamma   90.00
#
_symmetry.space_group_name_H-M   'P 1'
#
loop_
_entity.id
_entity.type
_entity.pdbx_description
1 polymer ?
#
loop_
_entity_poly.entity_id
_entity_poly.type
_entity_poly.pdbx_seq_one_letter_code
_entity_poly.pdbx_strand_id
1 'polypeptide(L)'
;MEDPRLKHCLKTDSINEPSEDSDAPALNSPNPNFCLAKADVAKRIIDFALRLMDIGSKRLTEEEPEPEASSDTSSLRYGSMFQLCTDRALHEAYNRPATEPAKQKSNDREAIETLSTPPKEYATAAYLFRWISRLLPVATAFYTMDDHCTEAVELSCCHARAYSYIAIYESDPTRQCCMQKRRSDILEALLDRLNPQHYMALRRQIMFDLADALSIHSAVKIQKTGVRLPFRLFYILRGQFGNTNMLINKIYMFTT
;
A
#
# COMPACT_ATOMS: atom_id res chain seq x y z
N MET A 1 -39.38 -13.81 -1.33
CA MET A 1 -38.96 -12.67 -0.49
C MET A 1 -37.47 -12.50 -0.78
N GLU A 2 -37.14 -11.73 -1.81
CA GLU A 2 -35.77 -11.60 -2.32
C GLU A 2 -34.99 -10.57 -1.50
N ASP A 3 -33.74 -10.87 -1.17
CA ASP A 3 -32.84 -10.06 -0.35
C ASP A 3 -32.35 -8.83 -1.17
N PRO A 4 -32.50 -7.57 -0.71
CA PRO A 4 -32.25 -6.37 -1.52
C PRO A 4 -30.77 -6.06 -1.81
N ARG A 5 -29.84 -6.97 -1.50
CA ARG A 5 -28.39 -6.67 -1.48
C ARG A 5 -27.63 -6.89 -2.79
N LEU A 6 -28.31 -7.30 -3.85
CA LEU A 6 -27.68 -7.63 -5.14
C LEU A 6 -28.18 -6.70 -6.25
N LYS A 7 -27.54 -5.52 -6.42
CA LYS A 7 -27.47 -4.71 -7.68
C LYS A 7 -26.85 -3.30 -7.42
N HIS A 8 -25.62 -3.23 -6.90
CA HIS A 8 -24.99 -1.92 -6.60
C HIS A 8 -23.77 -1.54 -7.46
N CYS A 9 -23.39 -2.38 -8.43
CA CYS A 9 -22.41 -2.04 -9.46
C CYS A 9 -23.09 -1.72 -10.79
N LEU A 10 -22.55 -0.74 -11.53
CA LEU A 10 -22.99 -0.44 -12.90
C LEU A 10 -22.68 -1.65 -13.79
N LYS A 11 -23.70 -2.47 -14.08
CA LYS A 11 -23.57 -3.59 -15.02
C LYS A 11 -23.29 -3.07 -16.43
N THR A 12 -22.37 -3.74 -17.12
CA THR A 12 -22.29 -3.68 -18.58
C THR A 12 -23.06 -4.88 -19.12
N ASP A 13 -24.09 -4.61 -19.93
CA ASP A 13 -24.92 -5.65 -20.52
C ASP A 13 -24.16 -6.36 -21.65
N SER A 14 -24.05 -7.68 -21.58
CA SER A 14 -23.88 -8.54 -22.76
C SER A 14 -24.46 -9.91 -22.48
N ILE A 15 -25.47 -10.23 -23.28
CA ILE A 15 -26.28 -11.44 -23.33
C ILE A 15 -25.43 -12.60 -23.88
N ASN A 16 -25.51 -13.77 -23.24
CA ASN A 16 -25.58 -15.07 -23.91
C ASN A 16 -25.90 -16.15 -22.86
N GLU A 17 -27.11 -16.71 -22.93
CA GLU A 17 -27.43 -17.99 -22.29
C GLU A 17 -27.01 -19.15 -23.19
N PRO A 18 -26.47 -20.24 -22.61
CA PRO A 18 -26.59 -21.55 -23.22
C PRO A 18 -27.35 -22.53 -22.31
N SER A 19 -28.28 -23.24 -22.93
CA SER A 19 -29.05 -24.40 -22.46
C SER A 19 -28.17 -25.49 -21.83
N GLU A 20 -28.54 -25.93 -20.62
CA GLU A 20 -27.91 -27.07 -19.92
C GLU A 20 -28.68 -28.38 -20.20
N ASP A 21 -28.02 -29.29 -20.91
CA ASP A 21 -28.23 -30.74 -20.85
C ASP A 21 -26.84 -31.38 -20.78
N SER A 22 -26.49 -31.98 -19.63
CA SER A 22 -25.62 -33.15 -19.47
C SER A 22 -25.03 -33.23 -18.06
N ASP A 23 -25.54 -34.19 -17.28
CA ASP A 23 -25.01 -34.62 -16.00
C ASP A 23 -23.57 -35.15 -16.13
N ALA A 24 -22.59 -34.43 -15.56
CA ALA A 24 -21.27 -34.95 -15.21
C ALA A 24 -20.82 -34.31 -13.89
N PRO A 25 -20.29 -35.07 -12.91
CA PRO A 25 -19.92 -34.52 -11.61
C PRO A 25 -18.64 -33.68 -11.73
N ALA A 26 -18.80 -32.36 -11.69
CA ALA A 26 -17.72 -31.37 -11.70
C ALA A 26 -16.92 -31.39 -10.39
N LEU A 27 -16.01 -32.36 -10.25
CA LEU A 27 -14.95 -32.37 -9.23
C LEU A 27 -13.84 -31.40 -9.65
N ASN A 28 -14.08 -30.07 -9.63
CA ASN A 28 -13.02 -29.06 -9.79
C ASN A 28 -13.46 -27.61 -9.42
N SER A 29 -14.52 -27.42 -8.63
CA SER A 29 -14.74 -26.11 -8.00
C SER A 29 -13.97 -26.04 -6.67
N PRO A 30 -13.10 -25.03 -6.46
CA PRO A 30 -12.44 -24.88 -5.18
C PRO A 30 -13.50 -24.59 -4.11
N ASN A 31 -13.46 -25.35 -3.02
CA ASN A 31 -14.44 -25.27 -1.93
C ASN A 31 -14.60 -23.79 -1.49
N PRO A 32 -15.82 -23.21 -1.55
CA PRO A 32 -16.02 -21.78 -1.30
C PRO A 32 -15.53 -21.35 0.08
N ASN A 33 -15.61 -22.25 1.07
CA ASN A 33 -15.11 -21.99 2.43
C ASN A 33 -13.58 -21.86 2.47
N PHE A 34 -12.86 -22.60 1.63
CA PHE A 34 -11.42 -22.50 1.54
C PHE A 34 -10.99 -21.20 0.84
N CYS A 35 -11.70 -20.80 -0.22
CA CYS A 35 -11.47 -19.53 -0.91
C CYS A 35 -11.69 -18.33 0.03
N LEU A 36 -12.77 -18.36 0.80
CA LEU A 36 -13.07 -17.36 1.82
C LEU A 36 -11.98 -17.31 2.89
N ALA A 37 -11.63 -18.44 3.50
CA ALA A 37 -10.59 -18.49 4.53
C ALA A 37 -9.24 -17.96 4.03
N LYS A 38 -8.87 -18.28 2.78
CA LYS A 38 -7.65 -17.78 2.14
C LYS A 38 -7.69 -16.25 1.97
N ALA A 39 -8.83 -15.71 1.55
CA ALA A 39 -9.02 -14.27 1.37
C ALA A 39 -9.02 -13.53 2.73
N ASP A 40 -9.66 -14.09 3.76
CA ASP A 40 -9.67 -13.58 5.12
C ASP A 40 -8.25 -13.49 5.69
N VAL A 41 -7.47 -14.56 5.57
CA VAL A 41 -6.06 -14.58 6.02
C VAL A 41 -5.26 -13.50 5.29
N ALA A 42 -5.41 -13.38 3.97
CA ALA A 42 -4.74 -12.34 3.19
C ALA A 42 -5.13 -10.92 3.65
N LYS A 43 -6.42 -10.67 3.86
CA LYS A 43 -6.93 -9.37 4.36
C LYS A 43 -6.35 -9.04 5.74
N ARG A 44 -6.36 -9.98 6.68
CA ARG A 44 -5.82 -9.77 8.03
C ARG A 44 -4.32 -9.47 8.03
N ILE A 45 -3.57 -10.13 7.17
CA ILE A 45 -2.15 -9.87 7.01
C ILE A 45 -1.91 -8.46 6.41
N ILE A 46 -2.70 -8.06 5.42
CA ILE A 46 -2.65 -6.69 4.86
C ILE A 46 -2.91 -5.65 5.96
N ASP A 47 -3.97 -5.82 6.75
CA ASP A 47 -4.32 -4.91 7.83
C ASP A 47 -3.21 -4.83 8.88
N PHE A 48 -2.61 -5.97 9.23
CA PHE A 48 -1.50 -6.02 10.16
C PHE A 48 -0.26 -5.28 9.62
N ALA A 49 0.13 -5.53 8.36
CA ALA A 49 1.26 -4.84 7.73
C ALA A 49 1.02 -3.32 7.63
N LEU A 50 -0.20 -2.89 7.32
CA LEU A 50 -0.58 -1.47 7.31
C LEU A 50 -0.47 -0.84 8.70
N ARG A 51 -0.92 -1.53 9.76
CA ARG A 51 -0.78 -1.04 11.14
C ARG A 51 0.69 -0.86 11.53
N LEU A 52 1.57 -1.78 11.14
CA LEU A 52 3.00 -1.63 11.40
C LEU A 52 3.57 -0.40 10.68
N MET A 53 3.25 -0.22 9.40
CA MET A 53 3.69 0.96 8.64
C MET A 53 3.13 2.28 9.21
N ASP A 54 1.88 2.30 9.67
CA ASP A 54 1.26 3.45 10.34
C ASP A 54 2.02 3.83 11.61
N ILE A 55 2.27 2.87 12.50
CA ILE A 55 3.04 3.08 13.74
C ILE A 55 4.46 3.58 13.41
N GLY A 56 5.13 2.98 12.43
CA GLY A 56 6.46 3.42 12.01
C GLY A 56 6.44 4.86 11.47
N SER A 57 5.42 5.21 10.68
CA SER A 57 5.33 6.53 10.05
C SER A 57 5.13 7.65 11.07
N LYS A 58 4.37 7.40 12.13
CA LYS A 58 4.15 8.35 13.22
C LYS A 58 5.45 8.65 13.98
N ARG A 59 6.26 7.62 14.24
CA ARG A 59 7.57 7.78 14.90
C ARG A 59 8.52 8.68 14.11
N LEU A 60 8.53 8.55 12.78
CA LEU A 60 9.34 9.43 11.92
C LEU A 60 8.85 10.88 11.90
N THR A 61 7.56 11.12 12.14
CA THR A 61 6.97 12.46 12.08
C THR A 61 7.07 13.20 13.42
N GLU A 62 7.24 12.46 14.52
CA GLU A 62 7.37 12.99 15.89
C GLU A 62 8.83 13.31 16.29
N GLU A 63 9.83 12.88 15.51
CA GLU A 63 11.28 13.05 15.78
C GLU A 63 11.92 14.33 15.18
N GLU A 64 11.26 15.49 15.22
CA GLU A 64 11.93 16.80 14.92
C GLU A 64 12.72 17.33 16.14
N PRO A 65 13.88 18.00 15.95
CA PRO A 65 14.97 18.06 16.94
C PRO A 65 14.89 19.23 17.94
N GLU A 66 15.11 18.94 19.22
CA GLU A 66 15.49 19.92 20.25
C GLU A 66 16.97 20.35 20.06
N PRO A 67 17.34 21.63 20.30
CA PRO A 67 18.69 22.13 20.02
C PRO A 67 19.75 21.62 21.01
N GLU A 68 20.87 21.20 20.41
CA GLU A 68 22.16 20.74 20.93
C GLU A 68 22.56 21.21 22.35
N ALA A 69 22.93 20.25 23.21
CA ALA A 69 23.87 20.48 24.31
C ALA A 69 25.16 19.70 24.05
N SER A 70 26.22 20.46 23.77
CA SER A 70 27.59 20.02 23.64
C SER A 70 28.07 19.25 24.88
N SER A 71 28.70 18.09 24.65
CA SER A 71 29.80 17.64 25.50
C SER A 71 30.76 16.76 24.72
N ASP A 72 31.91 17.35 24.37
CA ASP A 72 33.12 16.61 24.12
C ASP A 72 33.51 15.81 25.37
N THR A 73 33.86 14.53 25.22
CA THR A 73 35.21 14.02 25.54
C THR A 73 35.37 12.51 25.35
N SER A 74 36.26 12.16 24.42
CA SER A 74 37.25 11.07 24.45
C SER A 74 36.79 9.61 24.62
N SER A 75 37.09 8.78 23.62
CA SER A 75 38.27 7.89 23.65
C SER A 75 38.17 6.87 22.52
N LEU A 76 38.66 7.24 21.32
CA LEU A 76 39.04 6.21 20.35
C LEU A 76 40.30 5.51 20.88
N ARG A 77 40.12 4.28 21.38
CA ARG A 77 41.24 3.42 21.77
C ARG A 77 42.02 3.01 20.52
N TYR A 78 43.19 3.61 20.34
CA TYR A 78 44.20 3.27 19.32
C TYR A 78 44.57 1.76 19.28
N GLY A 79 44.27 1.00 20.35
CA GLY A 79 44.47 -0.45 20.43
C GLY A 79 43.48 -1.34 19.65
N SER A 80 42.40 -0.81 19.06
CA SER A 80 41.44 -1.64 18.31
C SER A 80 41.89 -1.99 16.88
N MET A 81 42.94 -1.37 16.36
CA MET A 81 43.41 -1.58 14.98
C MET A 81 44.09 -2.94 14.76
N PHE A 82 44.61 -3.59 15.82
CA PHE A 82 45.41 -4.81 15.68
C PHE A 82 44.68 -6.11 16.09
N GLN A 83 43.46 -6.03 16.61
CA GLN A 83 42.73 -7.21 17.12
C GLN A 83 41.68 -7.78 16.15
N LEU A 84 41.23 -7.01 15.14
CA LEU A 84 40.11 -7.39 14.27
C LEU A 84 40.46 -8.38 13.14
N CYS A 85 41.74 -8.61 12.85
CA CYS A 85 42.16 -9.43 11.71
C CYS A 85 42.65 -10.84 12.06
N THR A 86 42.98 -11.13 13.33
CA THR A 86 43.47 -12.46 13.72
C THR A 86 42.34 -13.45 13.94
N ASP A 87 41.23 -13.02 14.54
CA ASP A 87 40.12 -13.92 14.90
C ASP A 87 39.34 -14.40 13.67
N ARG A 88 39.15 -13.53 12.68
CA ARG A 88 38.51 -13.90 11.40
C ARG A 88 39.36 -14.90 10.61
N ALA A 89 40.68 -14.69 10.54
CA ALA A 89 41.60 -15.57 9.84
C ALA A 89 41.73 -16.95 10.51
N LEU A 90 41.71 -17.01 11.84
CA LEU A 90 41.73 -18.27 12.59
C LEU A 90 40.41 -19.06 12.48
N HIS A 91 39.27 -18.36 12.45
CA HIS A 91 37.96 -18.98 12.28
C HIS A 91 37.77 -19.58 10.87
N GLU A 92 38.32 -18.95 9.83
CA GLU A 92 38.32 -19.49 8.47
C GLU A 92 39.26 -20.69 8.28
N ALA A 93 40.39 -20.71 8.98
CA ALA A 93 41.39 -21.78 8.84
C ALA A 93 40.99 -23.09 9.54
N TYR A 94 40.23 -23.03 10.64
CA TYR A 94 39.96 -24.20 11.48
C TYR A 94 38.49 -24.65 11.52
N ASN A 95 37.51 -23.82 11.13
CA ASN A 95 36.08 -24.14 11.26
C ASN A 95 35.32 -24.06 9.93
N ARG A 96 35.73 -24.86 8.92
CA ARG A 96 34.90 -25.11 7.73
C ARG A 96 34.07 -26.38 7.94
N PRO A 97 32.77 -26.30 8.28
CA PRO A 97 31.89 -27.46 8.13
C PRO A 97 31.58 -27.66 6.64
N ALA A 98 31.58 -28.93 6.25
CA ALA A 98 31.20 -29.40 4.94
C ALA A 98 29.77 -28.97 4.57
N THR A 99 29.58 -28.74 3.27
CA THR A 99 28.33 -28.41 2.58
C THR A 99 27.13 -29.26 3.02
N GLU A 100 25.94 -28.64 2.92
CA GLU A 100 24.56 -29.18 2.76
C GLU A 100 23.56 -28.62 3.82
N PRO A 101 22.24 -28.68 3.59
CA PRO A 101 21.32 -27.63 3.12
C PRO A 101 20.69 -26.78 4.25
N ALA A 102 21.27 -25.61 4.59
CA ALA A 102 20.80 -24.79 5.71
C ALA A 102 20.38 -23.35 5.35
N LYS A 103 20.47 -22.92 4.09
CA LYS A 103 20.24 -21.52 3.69
C LYS A 103 18.76 -21.05 3.71
N GLN A 104 17.80 -21.96 3.80
CA GLN A 104 16.38 -21.59 3.76
C GLN A 104 15.82 -21.22 5.14
N LYS A 105 16.26 -21.90 6.21
CA LYS A 105 15.71 -21.73 7.57
C LYS A 105 16.12 -20.42 8.26
N SER A 106 17.27 -19.85 7.90
CA SER A 106 17.74 -18.57 8.46
C SER A 106 16.93 -17.38 7.95
N ASN A 107 16.45 -17.46 6.70
CA ASN A 107 15.71 -16.39 6.04
C ASN A 107 14.30 -16.21 6.66
N ASP A 108 13.67 -17.31 7.07
CA ASP A 108 12.31 -17.29 7.62
C ASP A 108 12.24 -16.58 8.98
N ARG A 109 13.24 -16.78 9.85
CA ARG A 109 13.28 -16.15 11.18
C ARG A 109 13.50 -14.63 11.08
N GLU A 110 14.44 -14.22 10.23
CA GLU A 110 14.71 -12.81 9.95
C GLU A 110 13.50 -12.14 9.29
N ALA A 111 12.82 -12.83 8.37
CA ALA A 111 11.57 -12.36 7.79
C ALA A 111 10.46 -12.20 8.82
N ILE A 112 10.29 -13.15 9.74
CA ILE A 112 9.29 -13.06 10.83
C ILE A 112 9.58 -11.88 11.75
N GLU A 113 10.83 -11.69 12.14
CA GLU A 113 11.24 -10.57 12.99
C GLU A 113 10.98 -9.23 12.31
N THR A 114 11.38 -9.10 11.04
CA THR A 114 11.13 -7.93 10.19
C THR A 114 9.63 -7.64 10.04
N LEU A 115 8.81 -8.68 9.92
CA LEU A 115 7.35 -8.59 9.82
C LEU A 115 6.66 -8.36 11.17
N SER A 116 7.37 -8.39 12.29
CA SER A 116 6.79 -8.20 13.62
C SER A 116 7.07 -6.82 14.21
N THR A 117 7.99 -6.06 13.62
CA THR A 117 8.42 -4.75 14.12
C THR A 117 8.00 -3.61 13.20
N PRO A 118 7.59 -2.44 13.73
CA PRO A 118 7.33 -1.26 12.91
C PRO A 118 8.59 -0.83 12.14
N PRO A 119 8.48 -0.52 10.84
CA PRO A 119 9.63 -0.11 10.03
C PRO A 119 10.19 1.22 10.52
N LYS A 120 11.53 1.30 10.54
CA LYS A 120 12.28 2.56 10.77
C LYS A 120 12.94 3.06 9.49
N GLU A 121 13.27 2.14 8.60
CA GLU A 121 14.00 2.41 7.36
C GLU A 121 13.16 2.04 6.14
N TYR A 122 13.52 2.66 5.01
CA TYR A 122 12.87 2.41 3.71
C TYR A 122 12.86 0.93 3.31
N ALA A 123 13.97 0.21 3.52
CA ALA A 123 14.09 -1.19 3.12
C ALA A 123 13.01 -2.08 3.78
N THR A 124 12.79 -1.90 5.08
CA THR A 124 11.78 -2.63 5.85
C THR A 124 10.37 -2.22 5.44
N ALA A 125 10.11 -0.93 5.25
CA ALA A 125 8.81 -0.44 4.77
C ALA A 125 8.49 -0.98 3.36
N ALA A 126 9.48 -1.00 2.46
CA ALA A 126 9.34 -1.53 1.11
C ALA A 126 9.06 -3.04 1.11
N TYR A 127 9.63 -3.78 2.06
CA TYR A 127 9.33 -5.20 2.25
C TYR A 127 7.85 -5.41 2.63
N LEU A 128 7.34 -4.67 3.62
CA LEU A 128 5.92 -4.70 4.01
C LEU A 128 5.00 -4.29 2.86
N PHE A 129 5.34 -3.23 2.12
CA PHE A 129 4.60 -2.77 0.95
C PHE A 129 4.51 -3.85 -0.14
N ARG A 130 5.62 -4.54 -0.44
CA ARG A 130 5.65 -5.65 -1.40
C ARG A 130 4.79 -6.81 -0.92
N TRP A 131 4.76 -7.07 0.38
CA TRP A 131 3.95 -8.14 0.95
C TRP A 131 2.45 -7.84 0.80
N ILE A 132 2.03 -6.61 1.12
CA ILE A 132 0.66 -6.12 0.85
C ILE A 132 0.32 -6.26 -0.64
N SER A 133 1.20 -5.80 -1.52
CA SER A 133 1.01 -5.86 -2.98
C SER A 133 0.83 -7.29 -3.50
N ARG A 134 1.49 -8.27 -2.89
CA ARG A 134 1.35 -9.69 -3.23
C ARG A 134 0.05 -10.31 -2.72
N LEU A 135 -0.46 -9.84 -1.59
CA LEU A 135 -1.67 -10.37 -0.94
C LEU A 135 -2.96 -9.74 -1.48
N LEU A 136 -2.88 -8.51 -2.01
CA LEU A 136 -4.03 -7.81 -2.59
C LEU A 136 -4.74 -8.62 -3.70
N PRO A 137 -4.04 -9.20 -4.69
CA PRO A 137 -4.68 -10.08 -5.68
C PRO A 137 -5.32 -11.32 -5.07
N VAL A 138 -4.78 -11.84 -3.96
CA VAL A 138 -5.33 -13.01 -3.27
C VAL A 138 -6.66 -12.67 -2.62
N ALA A 139 -6.75 -11.54 -1.93
CA ALA A 139 -7.98 -11.10 -1.27
C ALA A 139 -9.03 -10.63 -2.29
N THR A 140 -8.64 -9.86 -3.30
CA THR A 140 -9.55 -9.31 -4.32
C THR A 140 -10.08 -10.35 -5.31
N ALA A 141 -9.45 -11.53 -5.40
CA ALA A 141 -9.99 -12.65 -6.17
C ALA A 141 -11.30 -13.20 -5.57
N PHE A 142 -11.51 -13.04 -4.26
CA PHE A 142 -12.75 -13.43 -3.58
C PHE A 142 -13.63 -12.22 -3.27
N TYR A 143 -13.05 -11.14 -2.74
CA TYR A 143 -13.77 -9.89 -2.46
C TYR A 143 -13.85 -9.04 -3.72
N THR A 144 -14.77 -9.39 -4.60
CA THR A 144 -15.08 -8.65 -5.82
C THR A 144 -15.99 -7.46 -5.52
N MET A 145 -15.97 -6.44 -6.38
CA MET A 145 -16.89 -5.30 -6.24
C MET A 145 -18.37 -5.70 -6.40
N ASP A 146 -18.65 -6.79 -7.12
CA ASP A 146 -20.02 -7.23 -7.42
C ASP A 146 -20.64 -8.01 -6.25
N ASP A 147 -19.88 -8.90 -5.61
CA ASP A 147 -20.37 -9.77 -4.54
C ASP A 147 -20.08 -9.23 -3.14
N HIS A 148 -18.91 -8.60 -2.96
CA HIS A 148 -18.39 -8.15 -1.66
C HIS A 148 -17.88 -6.70 -1.74
N CYS A 149 -18.75 -5.79 -2.20
CA CYS A 149 -18.37 -4.41 -2.51
C CYS A 149 -17.67 -3.70 -1.33
N THR A 150 -18.12 -3.88 -0.10
CA THR A 150 -17.55 -3.20 1.07
C THR A 150 -16.10 -3.61 1.31
N GLU A 151 -15.82 -4.91 1.29
CA GLU A 151 -14.50 -5.49 1.48
C GLU A 151 -13.58 -5.16 0.29
N ALA A 152 -14.10 -5.20 -0.93
CA ALA A 152 -13.37 -4.84 -2.15
C ALA A 152 -12.92 -3.37 -2.14
N VAL A 153 -13.79 -2.47 -1.67
CA VAL A 153 -13.46 -1.06 -1.46
C VAL A 153 -12.40 -0.91 -0.37
N GLU A 154 -12.58 -1.57 0.77
CA GLU A 154 -11.62 -1.51 1.87
C GLU A 154 -10.22 -1.95 1.43
N LEU A 155 -10.10 -3.03 0.65
CA LEU A 155 -8.84 -3.50 0.07
C LEU A 155 -8.21 -2.47 -0.89
N SER A 156 -9.04 -1.78 -1.69
CA SER A 156 -8.58 -0.71 -2.58
C SER A 156 -8.05 0.49 -1.78
N CYS A 157 -8.75 0.87 -0.71
CA CYS A 157 -8.30 1.90 0.23
C CYS A 157 -7.05 1.46 1.02
N CYS A 158 -6.91 0.18 1.35
CA CYS A 158 -5.69 -0.41 1.93
C CYS A 158 -4.49 -0.22 1.00
N HIS A 159 -4.68 -0.48 -0.30
CA HIS A 159 -3.64 -0.29 -1.30
C HIS A 159 -3.22 1.18 -1.44
N ALA A 160 -4.20 2.10 -1.48
CA ALA A 160 -3.92 3.54 -1.50
C ALA A 160 -3.18 4.01 -0.24
N ARG A 161 -3.57 3.53 0.96
CA ARG A 161 -2.87 3.81 2.22
C ARG A 161 -1.44 3.28 2.24
N ALA A 162 -1.20 2.09 1.67
CA ALA A 162 0.15 1.54 1.56
C ALA A 162 1.09 2.49 0.77
N TYR A 163 0.60 3.11 -0.31
CA TYR A 163 1.35 4.12 -1.05
C TYR A 163 1.60 5.39 -0.23
N SER A 164 0.64 5.81 0.60
CA SER A 164 0.83 6.93 1.51
C SER A 164 1.97 6.66 2.50
N TYR A 165 1.97 5.50 3.13
CA TYR A 165 2.98 5.16 4.14
C TYR A 165 4.38 4.99 3.52
N ILE A 166 4.52 4.24 2.43
CA ILE A 166 5.86 4.03 1.82
C ILE A 166 6.48 5.32 1.29
N ALA A 167 5.67 6.30 0.87
CA ALA A 167 6.14 7.60 0.42
C ALA A 167 6.81 8.42 1.54
N ILE A 168 6.45 8.19 2.81
CA ILE A 168 7.05 8.88 3.97
C ILE A 168 8.53 8.45 4.15
N TYR A 169 8.85 7.18 3.87
CA TYR A 169 10.22 6.67 4.00
C TYR A 169 11.08 6.95 2.77
N GLU A 170 10.49 7.42 1.68
CA GLU A 170 11.18 7.63 0.41
C GLU A 170 11.97 8.94 0.47
N SER A 171 13.25 8.93 0.14
CA SER A 171 14.07 10.15 0.15
C SER A 171 14.05 10.90 -1.18
N ASP A 172 13.83 10.22 -2.30
CA ASP A 172 13.79 10.86 -3.62
C ASP A 172 12.41 11.49 -3.89
N PRO A 173 12.31 12.82 -4.02
CA PRO A 173 11.03 13.50 -4.30
C PRO A 173 10.39 13.04 -5.61
N THR A 174 11.17 12.56 -6.58
CA THR A 174 10.62 12.02 -7.84
C THR A 174 9.85 10.73 -7.60
N ARG A 175 10.41 9.83 -6.78
CA ARG A 175 9.77 8.56 -6.41
C ARG A 175 8.58 8.81 -5.50
N GLN A 176 8.67 9.75 -4.56
CA GLN A 176 7.53 10.21 -3.75
C GLN A 176 6.37 10.71 -4.64
N CYS A 177 6.63 11.57 -5.63
CA CYS A 177 5.59 12.01 -6.58
C CYS A 177 4.94 10.82 -7.30
N CYS A 178 5.74 9.85 -7.76
CA CYS A 178 5.22 8.66 -8.43
C CYS A 178 4.32 7.82 -7.51
N MET A 179 4.69 7.68 -6.23
CA MET A 179 3.89 6.96 -5.23
C MET A 179 2.56 7.67 -4.96
N GLN A 180 2.58 9.00 -4.76
CA GLN A 180 1.36 9.78 -4.53
C GLN A 180 0.45 9.83 -5.76
N LYS A 181 1.04 9.84 -6.97
CA LYS A 181 0.26 9.69 -8.21
C LYS A 181 -0.44 8.32 -8.28
N ARG A 182 0.26 7.23 -7.97
CA ARG A 182 -0.38 5.91 -7.93
C ARG A 182 -1.49 5.84 -6.89
N ARG A 183 -1.31 6.49 -5.74
CA ARG A 183 -2.36 6.64 -4.71
C ARG A 183 -3.59 7.37 -5.27
N SER A 184 -3.41 8.51 -5.95
CA SER A 184 -4.53 9.25 -6.56
C SER A 184 -5.24 8.44 -7.64
N ASP A 185 -4.48 7.75 -8.51
CA ASP A 185 -5.04 6.95 -9.60
C ASP A 185 -5.94 5.82 -9.05
N ILE A 186 -5.55 5.17 -7.94
CA ILE A 186 -6.35 4.13 -7.27
C ILE A 186 -7.65 4.72 -6.71
N LEU A 187 -7.58 5.86 -6.04
CA LEU A 187 -8.74 6.50 -5.39
C LEU A 187 -9.73 7.06 -6.42
N GLU A 188 -9.24 7.64 -7.53
CA GLU A 188 -10.07 8.09 -8.64
C GLU A 188 -10.82 6.92 -9.29
N ALA A 189 -10.10 5.84 -9.63
CA ALA A 189 -10.70 4.64 -10.19
C ALA A 189 -11.79 4.04 -9.27
N LEU A 190 -11.60 4.13 -7.96
CA LEU A 190 -12.58 3.66 -6.98
C LEU A 190 -13.84 4.55 -6.94
N LEU A 191 -13.69 5.87 -7.02
CA LEU A 191 -14.82 6.81 -7.07
C LEU A 191 -15.69 6.66 -8.32
N ASP A 192 -15.10 6.28 -9.44
CA ASP A 192 -15.82 6.04 -10.69
C ASP A 192 -16.63 4.74 -10.67
N ARG A 193 -16.19 3.73 -9.91
CA ARG A 193 -16.91 2.46 -9.76
C ARG A 193 -18.02 2.50 -8.72
N LEU A 194 -17.92 3.37 -7.71
CA LEU A 194 -18.88 3.43 -6.61
C LEU A 194 -20.15 4.20 -6.96
N ASN A 195 -21.31 3.58 -6.76
CA ASN A 195 -22.60 4.26 -6.92
C ASN A 195 -22.73 5.42 -5.90
N PRO A 196 -22.99 6.66 -6.34
CA PRO A 196 -23.14 7.79 -5.44
C PRO A 196 -24.26 7.57 -4.42
N GLN A 197 -25.44 7.10 -4.85
CA GLN A 197 -26.64 7.05 -4.01
C GLN A 197 -26.49 6.12 -2.79
N HIS A 198 -25.77 5.01 -2.93
CA HIS A 198 -25.65 4.01 -1.87
C HIS A 198 -24.40 4.17 -1.00
N TYR A 199 -23.33 4.81 -1.53
CA TYR A 199 -22.04 4.89 -0.85
C TYR A 199 -21.60 6.33 -0.58
N MET A 200 -22.53 7.26 -0.37
CA MET A 200 -22.22 8.69 -0.15
C MET A 200 -21.17 8.93 0.92
N ALA A 201 -21.31 8.32 2.10
CA ALA A 201 -20.36 8.51 3.20
C ALA A 201 -18.95 8.02 2.84
N LEU A 202 -18.87 6.82 2.26
CA LEU A 202 -17.61 6.21 1.84
C LEU A 202 -16.95 7.00 0.71
N ARG A 203 -17.72 7.48 -0.26
CA ARG A 203 -17.22 8.36 -1.33
C ARG A 203 -16.68 9.68 -0.79
N ARG A 204 -17.32 10.27 0.22
CA ARG A 204 -16.79 11.49 0.88
C ARG A 204 -15.44 11.23 1.53
N GLN A 205 -15.27 10.10 2.20
CA GLN A 205 -13.98 9.70 2.76
C GLN A 205 -12.92 9.51 1.68
N ILE A 206 -13.24 8.79 0.60
CA ILE A 206 -12.31 8.58 -0.53
C ILE A 206 -11.93 9.91 -1.21
N MET A 207 -12.88 10.85 -1.33
CA MET A 207 -12.59 12.20 -1.85
C MET A 207 -11.65 12.99 -0.94
N PHE A 208 -11.79 12.86 0.38
CA PHE A 208 -10.86 13.47 1.33
C PHE A 208 -9.45 12.89 1.18
N ASP A 209 -9.33 11.55 1.11
CA ASP A 209 -8.06 10.87 0.91
C ASP A 209 -7.41 11.23 -0.44
N LEU A 210 -8.23 11.43 -1.48
CA LEU A 210 -7.76 11.88 -2.81
C LEU A 210 -7.26 13.32 -2.76
N ALA A 211 -7.97 14.22 -2.10
CA ALA A 211 -7.56 15.60 -1.93
C ALA A 211 -6.22 15.69 -1.18
N ASP A 212 -6.05 14.88 -0.13
CA ASP A 212 -4.79 14.74 0.61
C ASP A 212 -3.65 14.25 -0.31
N ALA A 213 -3.86 13.18 -1.07
CA ALA A 213 -2.86 12.65 -2.00
C ALA A 213 -2.42 13.70 -3.05
N LEU A 214 -3.36 14.45 -3.62
CA LEU A 214 -3.09 15.50 -4.60
C LEU A 214 -2.35 16.70 -3.97
N SER A 215 -2.72 17.07 -2.74
CA SER A 215 -2.04 18.11 -1.97
C SER A 215 -0.56 17.76 -1.77
N ILE A 216 -0.27 16.57 -1.25
CA ILE A 216 1.10 16.08 -1.03
C ILE A 216 1.86 16.00 -2.35
N HIS A 217 1.26 15.41 -3.40
CA HIS A 217 1.89 15.32 -4.73
C HIS A 217 2.29 16.70 -5.27
N SER A 218 1.41 17.71 -5.13
CA SER A 218 1.70 19.07 -5.56
C SER A 218 2.82 19.72 -4.72
N ALA A 219 2.85 19.50 -3.41
CA ALA A 219 3.87 20.01 -2.51
C ALA A 219 5.26 19.47 -2.85
N VAL A 220 5.39 18.15 -3.03
CA VAL A 220 6.65 17.50 -3.42
C VAL A 220 7.12 18.00 -4.81
N LYS A 221 6.18 18.22 -5.74
CA LYS A 221 6.51 18.73 -7.08
C LYS A 221 7.03 20.18 -7.03
N ILE A 222 6.48 21.01 -6.15
CA ILE A 222 6.98 22.38 -5.91
C ILE A 222 8.38 22.33 -5.32
N GLN A 223 8.63 21.48 -4.31
CA GLN A 223 9.97 21.28 -3.74
C GLN A 223 11.00 20.89 -4.81
N LYS A 224 10.63 20.00 -5.74
CA LYS A 224 11.50 19.58 -6.84
C LYS A 224 11.79 20.67 -7.86
N THR A 225 10.79 21.48 -8.23
CA THR A 225 10.89 22.42 -9.35
C THR A 225 11.29 23.84 -8.93
N GLY A 226 11.22 24.18 -7.64
CA GLY A 226 11.53 25.52 -7.13
C GLY A 226 10.55 26.61 -7.56
N VAL A 227 9.57 26.28 -8.40
CA VAL A 227 8.57 27.22 -8.92
C VAL A 227 7.28 27.02 -8.13
N ARG A 228 6.94 28.02 -7.31
CA ARG A 228 5.61 28.14 -6.70
C ARG A 228 4.62 28.32 -7.84
N LEU A 229 3.85 27.29 -8.18
CA LEU A 229 2.77 27.46 -9.16
C LEU A 229 1.80 28.50 -8.58
N PRO A 230 1.47 29.57 -9.33
CA PRO A 230 0.48 30.54 -8.85
C PRO A 230 -0.81 29.77 -8.58
N PHE A 231 -1.44 30.03 -7.42
CA PHE A 231 -2.68 29.38 -6.96
C PHE A 231 -3.80 29.34 -8.02
N ARG A 232 -3.72 30.17 -9.07
CA ARG A 232 -4.62 30.17 -10.23
C ARG A 232 -4.40 29.05 -11.26
N LEU A 233 -3.34 28.24 -11.17
CA LEU A 233 -3.04 27.18 -12.15
C LEU A 233 -3.44 25.77 -11.72
N PHE A 234 -4.16 25.60 -10.61
CA PHE A 234 -4.82 24.33 -10.30
C PHE A 234 -5.92 23.98 -11.34
N TYR A 235 -6.36 24.96 -12.13
CA TYR A 235 -7.38 24.78 -13.17
C TYR A 235 -6.84 24.56 -14.60
N ILE A 236 -5.54 24.72 -14.88
CA ILE A 236 -5.04 24.81 -16.27
C ILE A 236 -3.98 23.75 -16.64
N LEU A 237 -3.45 22.96 -15.71
CA LEU A 237 -2.72 21.72 -16.06
C LEU A 237 -3.66 20.52 -16.31
N ARG A 238 -4.84 20.82 -16.87
CA ARG A 238 -5.92 19.89 -17.25
C ARG A 238 -5.96 19.62 -18.76
N GLY A 239 -4.88 19.98 -19.47
CA GLY A 239 -4.83 20.01 -20.94
C GLY A 239 -3.90 18.99 -21.61
N GLN A 240 -3.39 17.98 -20.88
CA GLN A 240 -2.50 16.96 -21.49
C GLN A 240 -2.86 15.50 -21.15
N PHE A 241 -3.83 15.23 -20.26
CA PHE A 241 -4.39 13.89 -20.10
C PHE A 241 -5.90 14.03 -19.91
N GLY A 242 -6.64 13.32 -20.75
CA GLY A 242 -8.03 13.60 -21.08
C GLY A 242 -9.04 13.48 -19.94
N ASN A 243 -10.13 14.23 -20.14
CA ASN A 243 -11.47 14.06 -19.56
C ASN A 243 -11.60 13.98 -18.04
N THR A 244 -11.67 15.15 -17.39
CA THR A 244 -12.22 15.26 -16.03
C THR A 244 -13.25 16.39 -15.87
N ASN A 245 -14.00 16.78 -16.92
CA ASN A 245 -15.13 17.73 -16.76
C ASN A 245 -16.22 17.25 -15.78
N MET A 246 -16.12 16.03 -15.23
CA MET A 246 -17.04 15.46 -14.24
C MET A 246 -16.74 15.84 -12.79
N LEU A 247 -15.49 16.17 -12.40
CA LEU A 247 -15.18 16.35 -10.97
C LEU A 247 -15.67 17.69 -10.39
N ILE A 248 -15.65 18.78 -11.16
CA ILE A 248 -16.10 20.09 -10.66
C ILE A 248 -17.64 20.14 -10.61
N ASN A 249 -18.32 19.55 -11.59
CA ASN A 249 -19.78 19.40 -11.53
C ASN A 249 -20.22 18.45 -10.40
N LYS A 250 -19.43 17.42 -10.05
CA LYS A 250 -19.73 16.53 -8.91
C LYS A 250 -19.55 17.18 -7.54
N ILE A 251 -18.66 18.16 -7.39
CA ILE A 251 -18.50 18.92 -6.13
C ILE A 251 -19.59 19.98 -6.00
N TYR A 252 -19.97 20.66 -7.09
CA TYR A 252 -21.02 21.69 -7.07
C TYR A 252 -22.46 21.15 -7.00
N MET A 253 -22.73 19.93 -7.47
CA MET A 253 -24.08 19.33 -7.47
C MET A 253 -24.55 18.77 -6.10
N PHE A 254 -23.75 18.84 -5.04
CA PHE A 254 -24.13 18.34 -3.70
C PHE A 254 -24.14 19.41 -2.60
N THR A 255 -23.95 20.68 -2.97
CA THR A 255 -24.12 21.84 -2.08
C THR A 255 -25.36 22.67 -2.37
N THR A 256 -26.32 22.12 -3.12
CA THR A 256 -27.68 22.67 -3.34
C THR A 256 -28.72 21.58 -3.20
#